data_AF-A0A1E5TKG3-F1
#
_entry.id   AF-A0A1E5TKG3-F1
#
_cell.length_a   1.000
_cell.length_b   1.000
_cell.length_c   1.000
_cell.angle_alpha   90.00
_cell.angle_beta   90.00
_cell.angle_gamma   90.00
#
_symmetry.space_group_name_H-M   'P 1'
#
loop_
_entity.id
_entity.type
_entity.pdbx_description
1 polymer ?
#
loop_
_entity_poly.entity_id
_entity_poly.type
_entity_poly.pdbx_seq_one_letter_code
_entity_poly.pdbx_strand_id
1 'polypeptide(L)'
;MNKILLKKTITVSLIFGVLFFLLNYVSGSDSSIGQLILKSLLVIVVFAILYYVLFSIVDSPERKYKFGITIPIALLIAIIICALISTIKVGIIVGLILGIIAGYVWEYIEKNKNGGDRS
;
A
#
# COMPACT_ATOMS: atom_id res chain seq x y z
N MET A 1 14.56 -5.22 -12.84
CA MET A 1 13.18 -5.10 -12.30
C MET A 1 12.19 -5.14 -13.46
N ASN A 2 11.17 -6.00 -13.41
CA ASN A 2 10.23 -6.17 -14.53
C ASN A 2 9.50 -4.83 -14.79
N LYS A 3 9.41 -4.36 -16.05
CA LYS A 3 8.84 -3.04 -16.39
C LYS A 3 7.42 -2.85 -15.84
N ILE A 4 6.67 -3.96 -15.78
CA ILE A 4 5.30 -4.03 -15.23
C ILE A 4 5.26 -3.69 -13.73
N LEU A 5 6.23 -4.17 -12.97
CA LEU A 5 6.31 -3.94 -11.51
C LEU A 5 6.72 -2.51 -11.18
N LEU A 6 7.65 -1.96 -11.95
CA LEU A 6 8.08 -0.57 -11.82
C LEU A 6 6.90 0.38 -12.12
N LYS A 7 6.14 0.11 -13.19
CA LYS A 7 4.93 0.87 -13.51
C LYS A 7 3.88 0.79 -12.39
N LYS A 8 3.59 -0.40 -11.87
CA LYS A 8 2.64 -0.56 -10.74
C LYS A 8 3.09 0.19 -9.50
N THR A 9 4.38 0.13 -9.16
CA THR A 9 4.95 0.81 -7.99
C THR A 9 4.76 2.32 -8.10
N ILE A 10 5.07 2.90 -9.26
CA ILE A 10 4.88 4.33 -9.53
C ILE A 10 3.39 4.69 -9.45
N THR A 11 2.53 3.92 -10.11
CA THR A 11 1.08 4.18 -10.11
C THR A 11 0.48 4.18 -8.71
N VAL A 12 0.79 3.16 -7.91
CA VAL A 12 0.29 3.04 -6.53
C VAL A 12 0.81 4.18 -5.66
N SER A 13 2.10 4.50 -5.75
CA SER A 13 2.71 5.57 -4.94
C SER A 13 2.11 6.94 -5.28
N LEU A 14 1.85 7.21 -6.56
CA LEU A 14 1.13 8.40 -7.02
C LEU A 14 -0.30 8.46 -6.47
N ILE A 15 -1.04 7.35 -6.53
CA ILE A 15 -2.41 7.28 -6.01
C ILE A 15 -2.43 7.63 -4.51
N PHE A 16 -1.51 7.07 -3.72
CA PHE A 16 -1.40 7.39 -2.30
C PHE A 16 -1.01 8.85 -2.04
N GLY A 17 -0.08 9.40 -2.82
CA GLY A 17 0.30 10.81 -2.72
C GLY A 17 -0.86 11.77 -2.99
N VAL A 18 -1.64 11.49 -4.03
CA VAL A 18 -2.83 12.28 -4.39
C VAL A 18 -3.92 12.14 -3.33
N LEU A 19 -4.20 10.92 -2.86
CA LEU A 19 -5.16 10.67 -1.78
C LEU A 19 -4.77 11.39 -0.49
N PHE A 20 -3.50 11.32 -0.10
CA PHE A 20 -3.00 12.03 1.07
C PHE A 20 -3.17 13.54 0.92
N PHE A 21 -2.86 14.10 -0.24
CA PHE A 21 -3.08 15.51 -0.52
C PHE A 21 -4.56 15.90 -0.35
N LEU A 22 -5.47 15.16 -1.00
CA LEU A 22 -6.90 15.44 -0.96
C LEU A 22 -7.46 15.32 0.46
N LEU A 23 -7.10 14.25 1.20
CA LEU A 23 -7.55 14.06 2.57
C LEU A 23 -7.11 15.21 3.49
N ASN A 24 -5.85 15.65 3.40
CA ASN A 24 -5.35 16.71 4.27
C ASN A 24 -5.82 18.12 3.84
N TYR A 25 -6.09 18.32 2.55
CA TYR A 25 -6.68 19.56 2.03
C TYR A 25 -8.14 19.70 2.49
N VAL A 26 -8.94 18.65 2.37
CA VAL A 26 -10.36 18.65 2.79
C VAL A 26 -10.51 18.68 4.32
N SER A 27 -9.56 18.12 5.06
CA SER A 27 -9.58 18.11 6.54
C SER A 27 -9.28 19.47 7.18
N GLY A 28 -9.12 20.55 6.39
CA GLY A 28 -8.96 21.91 6.91
C GLY A 28 -7.69 22.13 7.73
N SER A 29 -6.63 21.35 7.49
CA SER A 29 -5.38 21.54 8.23
C SER A 29 -4.84 22.96 7.99
N ASP A 30 -4.47 23.69 9.06
CA ASP A 30 -3.84 25.04 9.02
C ASP A 30 -2.49 25.09 8.25
N SER A 31 -2.11 23.99 7.60
CA SER A 31 -0.94 23.93 6.75
C SER A 31 -1.15 24.76 5.49
N SER A 32 -0.18 25.60 5.14
CA SER A 32 -0.20 26.25 3.82
C SER A 32 -0.19 25.20 2.70
N ILE A 33 -0.82 25.50 1.57
CA ILE A 33 -0.89 24.61 0.39
C ILE A 33 0.50 24.11 -0.03
N GLY A 34 1.52 24.97 0.05
CA GLY A 34 2.91 24.58 -0.22
C GLY A 34 3.44 23.49 0.72
N GLN A 35 3.14 23.57 2.02
CA GLN A 35 3.50 22.52 2.98
C GLN A 35 2.76 21.21 2.72
N LEU A 36 1.50 21.26 2.27
CA LEU A 36 0.73 20.08 1.89
C LEU A 36 1.35 19.36 0.69
N ILE A 37 1.73 20.11 -0.36
CA ILE A 37 2.40 19.54 -1.54
C ILE A 37 3.71 18.85 -1.14
N LEU A 38 4.52 19.49 -0.30
CA LEU A 38 5.79 18.93 0.18
C LEU A 38 5.57 17.64 0.98
N LYS A 39 4.59 17.62 1.90
CA LYS A 39 4.23 16.41 2.65
C LYS A 39 3.74 15.29 1.72
N SER A 40 2.90 15.61 0.73
CA SER A 40 2.42 14.62 -0.25
C SER A 40 3.54 14.05 -1.12
N LEU A 41 4.51 14.87 -1.55
CA LEU A 41 5.72 14.41 -2.24
C LEU A 41 6.52 13.45 -1.35
N LEU A 42 6.67 13.78 -0.07
CA LEU A 42 7.36 12.93 0.90
C LEU A 42 6.64 11.59 1.07
N VAL A 43 5.29 11.59 1.11
CA VAL A 43 4.47 10.37 1.13
C VAL A 43 4.72 9.52 -0.13
N ILE A 44 4.75 10.12 -1.33
CA ILE A 44 5.06 9.40 -2.58
C ILE A 44 6.42 8.70 -2.49
N VAL A 45 7.44 9.41 -2.00
CA VAL A 45 8.79 8.86 -1.84
C VAL A 45 8.81 7.72 -0.82
N VAL A 46 8.17 7.89 0.34
CA VAL A 46 8.09 6.87 1.39
C VAL A 46 7.39 5.61 0.87
N PHE A 47 6.25 5.75 0.19
CA PHE A 47 5.55 4.61 -0.39
C PHE A 47 6.35 3.93 -1.50
N ALA A 48 7.05 4.69 -2.34
CA ALA A 48 7.92 4.13 -3.37
C ALA A 48 9.06 3.29 -2.77
N ILE A 49 9.70 3.79 -1.70
CA ILE A 49 10.76 3.06 -0.99
C ILE A 49 10.18 1.82 -0.30
N LEU A 50 9.07 1.95 0.42
CA LEU A 50 8.41 0.81 1.08
C LEU A 50 8.06 -0.29 0.07
N TYR A 51 7.48 0.10 -1.07
CA TYR A 51 7.20 -0.84 -2.15
C TYR A 51 8.45 -1.50 -2.68
N TYR A 52 9.50 -0.71 -2.96
CA TYR A 52 10.75 -1.23 -3.48
C TYR A 52 11.40 -2.24 -2.52
N VAL A 53 11.42 -1.95 -1.22
CA VAL A 53 11.97 -2.82 -0.18
C VAL A 53 11.15 -4.11 -0.06
N LEU A 54 9.81 -4.00 0.00
CA LEU A 54 8.92 -5.16 -0.02
C LEU A 54 9.18 -6.07 -1.24
N PHE A 55 9.31 -5.47 -2.42
CA PHE A 55 9.62 -6.21 -3.65
C PHE A 55 11.02 -6.81 -3.69
N SER A 56 11.95 -6.27 -2.90
CA SER A 56 13.32 -6.78 -2.80
C SER A 56 13.41 -7.95 -1.82
N ILE A 57 12.60 -7.96 -0.75
CA ILE A 57 12.56 -9.04 0.26
C ILE A 57 11.86 -10.30 -0.27
N VAL A 58 10.89 -10.14 -1.17
CA VAL A 58 10.12 -11.27 -1.68
C VAL A 58 10.91 -11.96 -2.79
N ASP A 59 11.15 -13.28 -2.69
CA ASP A 59 11.99 -13.97 -3.69
C ASP A 59 11.29 -14.29 -5.01
N SER A 60 9.98 -14.56 -5.00
CA SER A 60 9.27 -15.01 -6.20
C SER A 60 8.43 -13.89 -6.89
N PRO A 61 8.38 -13.86 -8.24
CA PRO A 61 7.52 -12.94 -8.99
C PRO A 61 6.03 -13.03 -8.61
N GLU A 62 5.57 -14.22 -8.25
CA GLU A 62 4.19 -14.47 -7.84
C GLU A 62 3.87 -13.86 -6.48
N ARG A 63 4.73 -14.06 -5.47
CA ARG A 63 4.56 -13.42 -4.17
C ARG A 63 4.64 -11.90 -4.32
N LYS A 64 5.58 -11.40 -5.12
CA LYS A 64 5.70 -9.98 -5.47
C LYS A 64 4.39 -9.40 -6.00
N TYR A 65 3.69 -10.13 -6.87
CA TYR A 65 2.37 -9.74 -7.36
C TYR A 65 1.31 -9.71 -6.26
N LYS A 66 1.24 -10.74 -5.41
CA LYS A 66 0.25 -10.85 -4.32
C LYS A 66 0.41 -9.72 -3.31
N PHE A 67 1.60 -9.60 -2.72
CA PHE A 67 1.90 -8.53 -1.75
C PHE A 67 1.82 -7.14 -2.40
N GLY A 68 2.18 -7.03 -3.68
CA GLY A 68 2.04 -5.82 -4.47
C GLY A 68 0.61 -5.42 -4.84
N ILE A 69 -0.40 -6.19 -4.43
CA ILE A 69 -1.83 -5.86 -4.58
C ILE A 69 -2.49 -5.74 -3.20
N THR A 70 -2.22 -6.69 -2.30
CA THR A 70 -2.87 -6.74 -0.99
C THR A 70 -2.48 -5.55 -0.12
N ILE A 71 -1.21 -5.14 -0.13
CA ILE A 71 -0.71 -4.06 0.72
C ILE A 71 -1.36 -2.70 0.39
N PRO A 72 -1.39 -2.23 -0.87
CA PRO A 72 -2.09 -1.00 -1.24
C PRO A 72 -3.54 -1.03 -0.86
N ILE A 73 -4.24 -2.11 -1.20
CA ILE A 73 -5.68 -2.19 -1.00
C ILE A 73 -6.01 -2.10 0.49
N ALA A 74 -5.29 -2.87 1.33
CA ALA A 74 -5.45 -2.84 2.77
C ALA A 74 -5.14 -1.46 3.36
N LEU A 75 -4.05 -0.82 2.93
CA LEU A 75 -3.69 0.54 3.34
C LEU A 75 -4.75 1.56 2.96
N LEU A 76 -5.27 1.50 1.74
CA LEU A 76 -6.28 2.43 1.24
C LEU A 76 -7.57 2.31 2.05
N ILE A 77 -8.05 1.08 2.26
CA ILE A 77 -9.25 0.80 3.06
C ILE A 77 -9.04 1.24 4.51
N ALA A 78 -7.92 0.89 5.14
CA ALA A 78 -7.66 1.23 6.53
C ALA A 78 -7.51 2.74 6.75
N ILE A 79 -6.86 3.45 5.82
CA ILE A 79 -6.75 4.92 5.87
C ILE A 79 -8.13 5.57 5.72
N ILE A 80 -8.97 5.10 4.79
CA ILE A 80 -10.32 5.64 4.61
C ILE A 80 -11.14 5.45 5.89
N ILE A 81 -11.16 4.24 6.46
CA ILE A 81 -11.91 3.94 7.69
C ILE A 81 -11.38 4.79 8.85
N CYS A 82 -10.07 4.87 9.03
CA CYS A 82 -9.48 5.61 10.15
C CYS A 82 -9.56 7.13 9.97
N ALA A 83 -9.69 7.63 8.73
CA ALA A 83 -9.96 9.04 8.47
C ALA A 83 -11.35 9.44 9.02
N LEU A 84 -12.35 8.56 8.94
CA LEU A 84 -13.70 8.84 9.48
C LEU A 84 -13.71 9.05 11.00
N ILE A 85 -12.76 8.45 11.71
CA ILE A 85 -12.59 8.57 13.17
C ILE A 85 -11.37 9.43 13.56
N SER A 86 -10.82 10.21 12.62
CA SER A 86 -9.66 11.11 12.82
C SER A 86 -8.38 10.43 13.35
N THR A 87 -8.18 9.14 13.08
CA THR A 87 -7.00 8.36 13.51
C THR A 87 -6.17 7.84 12.33
N ILE A 88 -5.95 8.68 11.30
CA ILE A 88 -5.23 8.30 10.07
C ILE A 88 -3.88 7.61 10.33
N LYS A 89 -3.12 8.05 11.35
CA LYS A 89 -1.84 7.43 11.75
C LYS A 89 -2.01 5.95 12.13
N VAL A 90 -3.10 5.64 12.83
CA VAL A 90 -3.46 4.26 13.22
C VAL A 90 -3.85 3.46 11.98
N GLY A 91 -4.60 4.06 11.05
CA GLY A 91 -4.98 3.44 9.79
C GLY A 91 -3.79 3.01 8.92
N ILE A 92 -2.71 3.79 8.91
CA ILE A 92 -1.46 3.42 8.20
C ILE A 92 -0.86 2.15 8.81
N ILE A 93 -0.75 2.08 10.14
CA ILE A 93 -0.15 0.94 10.85
C ILE A 93 -1.01 -0.32 10.66
N VAL A 94 -2.32 -0.20 10.92
CA VAL A 94 -3.29 -1.29 10.77
C VAL A 94 -3.34 -1.77 9.32
N GLY A 95 -3.37 -0.85 8.36
CA GLY A 95 -3.38 -1.17 6.93
C GLY A 95 -2.13 -1.93 6.47
N LEU A 96 -0.94 -1.57 6.96
CA LEU A 96 0.30 -2.30 6.69
C LEU A 96 0.25 -3.73 7.25
N ILE A 97 -0.16 -3.89 8.50
CA ILE A 97 -0.26 -5.20 9.15
C ILE A 97 -1.26 -6.09 8.41
N LEU A 98 -2.47 -5.57 8.14
CA LEU A 98 -3.51 -6.30 7.41
C LEU A 98 -3.08 -6.64 5.98
N GLY A 99 -2.37 -5.74 5.29
CA GLY A 99 -1.86 -5.97 3.94
C GLY A 99 -0.86 -7.10 3.85
N ILE A 100 0.02 -7.22 4.85
CA ILE A 100 0.97 -8.33 4.99
C ILE A 100 0.22 -9.64 5.27
N ILE A 101 -0.71 -9.64 6.24
CA ILE A 101 -1.51 -10.82 6.58
C ILE A 101 -2.30 -11.30 5.36
N ALA A 102 -2.97 -10.40 4.64
CA ALA A 102 -3.72 -10.72 3.43
C ALA A 102 -2.83 -11.33 2.33
N GLY A 103 -1.58 -10.85 2.18
CA GLY A 103 -0.61 -11.42 1.26
C GLY A 103 -0.24 -12.87 1.62
N TYR A 104 -0.03 -13.15 2.90
CA TYR A 104 0.22 -14.50 3.40
C TYR A 104 -0.99 -15.43 3.27
N VAL A 105 -2.21 -14.94 3.58
CA VAL A 105 -3.45 -15.70 3.42
C VAL A 105 -3.66 -16.10 1.96
N TRP A 106 -3.43 -15.17 1.03
CA TRP A 106 -3.49 -15.48 -0.40
C TRP A 106 -2.49 -16.58 -0.76
N GLU A 107 -1.23 -16.42 -0.35
CA GLU A 107 -0.19 -17.43 -0.62
C GLU A 107 -0.55 -18.81 -0.06
N TYR A 108 -1.11 -18.87 1.15
CA TYR A 108 -1.55 -20.10 1.78
C TYR A 108 -2.70 -20.78 1.03
N ILE A 109 -3.73 -20.02 0.64
CA ILE A 109 -4.87 -20.55 -0.12
C ILE A 109 -4.42 -21.14 -1.45
N GLU A 110 -3.50 -20.47 -2.15
CA GLU A 110 -3.03 -20.90 -3.46
C GLU A 110 -2.15 -22.15 -3.38
N LYS A 111 -1.28 -22.25 -2.36
CA LYS A 111 -0.50 -23.47 -2.10
C LYS A 111 -1.41 -24.67 -1.82
N ASN A 112 -2.48 -24.49 -1.05
CA ASN A 112 -3.44 -25.56 -0.78
C ASN A 112 -4.32 -25.92 -1.99
N LYS A 113 -4.60 -24.96 -2.88
CA LYS A 113 -5.33 -25.24 -4.13
C LYS A 113 -4.53 -26.10 -5.11
N ASN A 114 -3.22 -25.86 -5.22
CA ASN A 114 -2.33 -26.62 -6.10
C ASN A 114 -1.85 -27.95 -5.48
N GLY A 115 -2.16 -28.22 -4.21
CA GLY A 115 -1.88 -29.49 -3.52
C GLY A 115 -3.02 -30.51 -3.57
N GLY A 116 -4.19 -30.13 -4.08
CA GLY A 116 -5.39 -30.99 -4.15
C GLY A 116 -5.48 -31.94 -5.34
N ASP A 117 -4.65 -31.76 -6.38
CA ASP A 117 -4.59 -32.63 -7.57
C ASP A 117 -3.62 -33.81 -7.42
N ARG A 118 -3.42 -34.27 -6.18
CA ARG A 118 -2.68 -35.50 -5.87
C ARG A 118 -3.52 -36.35 -4.92
N SER A 119 -4.59 -36.91 -5.44
CA SER A 119 -5.30 -38.06 -4.84
C SER A 119 -5.80 -38.95 -5.95
#